data_AF-A0A699HVL3-F1
#
_entry.id   AF-A0A699HVL3-F1
#
_cell.length_a   1.000
_cell.length_b   1.000
_cell.length_c   1.000
_cell.angle_alpha   90.00
_cell.angle_beta   90.00
_cell.angle_gamma   90.00
#
_symmetry.space_group_name_H-M   'P 1'
#
loop_
_entity.id
_entity.type
_entity.pdbx_description
1 polymer ?
#
loop_
_entity_poly.entity_id
_entity_poly.type
_entity_poly.pdbx_seq_one_letter_code
_entity_poly.pdbx_strand_id
1 'polypeptide(L)'
;MLQRSWTELLSDYECEIRYHPGKANVVADALSRKERVKHRRSEAFKQENVLVERLHGLDHQMERKEDNILYFMDRIWVSLVGGIRTIIMDEAHKTRYSVHPGAEKMYHDLRDMYWWLGMKRDLATDVSKCLTCSKVKAEH
;
A
#
# COMPACT_ATOMS: atom_id res chain seq x y z
N MET A 1 -12.59 29.81 -26.07
CA MET A 1 -13.33 28.53 -26.11
C MET A 1 -13.50 28.07 -24.67
N LEU A 2 -14.69 28.19 -24.09
CA LEU A 2 -14.97 27.83 -22.71
C LEU A 2 -15.44 26.38 -22.67
N GLN A 3 -14.64 25.51 -22.06
CA GLN A 3 -14.99 24.12 -21.77
C GLN A 3 -16.09 24.13 -20.71
N ARG A 4 -17.34 23.88 -21.13
CA ARG A 4 -18.47 23.75 -20.21
C ARG A 4 -18.30 22.49 -19.37
N SER A 5 -18.63 22.57 -18.08
CA SER A 5 -18.61 21.42 -17.18
C SER A 5 -19.75 20.47 -17.56
N TRP A 6 -19.52 19.16 -17.52
CA TRP A 6 -20.54 18.14 -17.80
C TRP A 6 -21.82 18.30 -16.95
N THR A 7 -21.70 18.93 -15.78
CA THR A 7 -22.83 19.23 -14.90
C THR A 7 -23.80 20.27 -15.47
N GLU A 8 -23.31 21.25 -16.21
CA GLU A 8 -24.13 22.31 -16.83
C GLU A 8 -24.85 21.77 -18.08
N LEU A 9 -24.24 20.83 -18.81
CA LEU A 9 -24.87 20.19 -19.96
C LEU A 9 -26.05 19.30 -19.54
N LEU A 10 -25.92 18.61 -18.40
CA LEU A 10 -26.93 17.68 -17.90
C LEU A 10 -28.09 18.37 -17.20
N SER A 11 -27.93 19.61 -16.69
CA SER A 11 -29.03 20.37 -16.11
C SER A 11 -30.04 20.88 -17.14
N ASP A 12 -29.62 21.03 -18.39
CA ASP A 12 -30.47 21.46 -19.50
C ASP A 12 -31.39 20.34 -20.00
N TYR A 13 -31.17 19.10 -19.55
CA TYR A 13 -32.00 17.95 -19.85
C TYR A 13 -32.76 17.50 -18.60
N GLU A 14 -34.08 17.43 -18.71
CA GLU A 14 -34.95 16.86 -17.68
C GLU A 14 -34.80 15.32 -17.71
N CYS A 15 -33.71 14.81 -17.13
CA CYS A 15 -33.42 13.38 -17.08
C CYS A 15 -33.90 12.76 -15.77
N GLU A 16 -34.81 11.79 -15.87
CA GLU A 16 -35.18 10.92 -14.75
C GLU A 16 -34.17 9.76 -14.63
N ILE A 17 -33.43 9.69 -13.52
CA ILE A 17 -32.54 8.56 -13.25
C ILE A 17 -33.39 7.35 -12.87
N ARG A 18 -33.67 6.48 -13.85
CA ARG A 18 -34.40 5.22 -13.62
C ARG A 18 -33.43 4.13 -13.19
N TYR A 19 -33.41 3.84 -11.88
CA TYR A 19 -32.66 2.72 -11.33
C TYR A 19 -33.41 1.41 -11.58
N HIS A 20 -32.81 0.52 -12.37
CA HIS A 20 -33.29 -0.84 -12.55
C HIS A 20 -32.43 -1.78 -11.69
N PRO A 21 -32.97 -2.37 -10.60
CA PRO A 21 -32.21 -3.33 -9.80
C PRO A 21 -31.91 -4.56 -10.65
N GLY A 22 -30.63 -4.74 -10.99
CA GLY A 22 -30.13 -5.96 -11.62
C GLY A 22 -29.98 -7.10 -10.62
N LYS A 23 -29.52 -8.26 -11.10
CA LYS A 23 -29.15 -9.40 -10.23
C LYS A 23 -28.17 -8.91 -9.15
N ALA A 24 -28.37 -9.39 -7.91
CA ALA A 24 -27.50 -9.07 -6.78
C ALA A 24 -26.03 -9.26 -7.19
N ASN A 25 -25.24 -8.19 -7.09
CA ASN A 25 -23.84 -8.21 -7.48
C ASN A 25 -23.07 -9.09 -6.48
N VAL A 26 -22.75 -10.33 -6.88
CA VAL A 26 -22.04 -11.32 -6.04
C VAL A 26 -20.56 -10.94 -5.86
N VAL A 27 -20.09 -9.98 -6.67
CA VAL A 27 -18.75 -9.40 -6.56
C VAL A 27 -18.79 -8.29 -5.53
N ALA A 28 -17.92 -8.38 -4.52
CA ALA A 28 -17.78 -7.36 -3.49
C ALA A 28 -17.60 -5.97 -4.13
N ASP A 29 -18.51 -5.06 -3.78
CA ASP A 29 -18.53 -3.68 -4.23
C ASP A 29 -17.23 -2.94 -3.88
N ALA A 30 -16.90 -1.89 -4.63
CA ALA A 30 -15.70 -1.08 -4.43
C ALA A 30 -15.61 -0.53 -2.99
N LEU A 31 -16.74 -0.21 -2.36
CA LEU A 31 -16.81 0.24 -0.97
C LEU A 31 -16.41 -0.87 0.01
N SER A 32 -16.89 -2.10 -0.19
CA SER A 32 -16.54 -3.26 0.66
C SER A 32 -15.04 -3.60 0.59
N ARG A 33 -14.43 -3.49 -0.60
CA ARG A 33 -12.97 -3.65 -0.75
C ARG A 33 -12.20 -2.56 -0.02
N LYS A 34 -12.65 -1.30 -0.11
CA LYS A 34 -12.03 -0.16 0.57
C LYS A 34 -12.09 -0.31 2.10
N GLU A 35 -13.20 -0.82 2.62
CA GLU A 35 -13.40 -1.05 4.05
C GLU A 35 -12.49 -2.17 4.58
N ARG A 36 -12.36 -3.28 3.85
CA ARG A 36 -11.43 -4.37 4.20
C ARG A 36 -9.97 -3.89 4.23
N VAL A 37 -9.58 -3.01 3.31
CA VAL A 37 -8.24 -2.42 3.29
C VAL A 37 -8.03 -1.47 4.47
N LYS A 38 -9.03 -0.64 4.81
CA LYS A 38 -8.98 0.21 6.02
C LYS A 38 -8.86 -0.61 7.30
N HIS A 39 -9.66 -1.65 7.46
CA HIS A 39 -9.61 -2.54 8.63
C HIS A 39 -8.25 -3.22 8.74
N ARG A 40 -7.73 -3.77 7.63
CA ARG A 40 -6.38 -4.39 7.63
C ARG A 40 -5.30 -3.38 8.01
N ARG A 41 -5.44 -2.13 7.55
CA ARG A 41 -4.54 -1.03 7.90
C ARG A 41 -4.60 -0.72 9.39
N SER A 42 -5.79 -0.57 9.98
CA SER A 42 -5.93 -0.28 11.42
C SER A 42 -5.42 -1.42 12.29
N GLU A 43 -5.66 -2.69 11.90
CA GLU A 43 -5.16 -3.87 12.62
C GLU A 43 -3.63 -3.96 12.60
N ALA A 44 -2.99 -3.62 11.48
CA ALA A 44 -1.54 -3.73 11.34
C ALA A 44 -0.76 -2.71 12.18
N PHE A 45 -1.31 -1.52 12.44
CA PHE A 45 -0.65 -0.47 13.22
C PHE A 45 -1.03 -0.46 14.71
N LYS A 46 -1.61 -1.55 15.22
CA LYS A 46 -1.86 -1.70 16.66
C LYS A 46 -0.55 -1.81 17.45
N GLN A 47 -0.50 -1.18 18.62
CA GLN A 47 0.63 -1.24 19.55
C GLN A 47 1.00 -2.68 19.93
N GLU A 48 0.03 -3.59 20.00
CA GLU A 48 0.24 -5.00 20.31
C GLU A 48 1.18 -5.70 19.32
N ASN A 49 1.19 -5.26 18.05
CA ASN A 49 2.08 -5.84 17.03
C ASN A 49 3.56 -5.45 17.25
N VAL A 50 3.83 -4.35 17.94
CA VAL A 50 5.18 -3.91 18.31
C VAL A 50 5.84 -4.93 19.23
N LEU A 51 5.06 -5.49 20.17
CA LEU A 51 5.51 -6.50 21.12
C LEU A 51 5.78 -7.86 20.43
N VAL A 52 4.99 -8.20 19.40
CA VAL A 52 5.14 -9.44 18.63
C VAL A 52 6.47 -9.49 17.87
N GLU A 53 6.96 -8.35 17.40
CA GLU A 53 8.17 -8.29 16.56
C GLU A 53 9.49 -8.33 17.33
N ARG A 54 9.46 -8.42 18.67
CA ARG A 54 10.66 -8.45 19.52
C ARG A 54 11.68 -7.39 19.09
N LEU A 55 11.26 -6.12 19.01
CA LEU A 55 12.08 -5.00 18.51
C LEU A 55 13.31 -4.65 19.38
N HIS A 56 13.73 -5.53 20.29
CA HIS A 56 14.97 -5.43 21.09
C HIS A 56 15.17 -4.06 21.77
N GLY A 57 14.11 -3.47 22.32
CA GLY A 57 14.17 -2.18 23.02
C GLY A 57 13.92 -0.94 22.13
N LEU A 58 13.73 -1.13 20.82
CA LEU A 58 13.35 -0.04 19.89
C LEU A 58 11.86 0.32 19.99
N ASP A 59 11.06 -0.49 20.68
CA ASP A 59 9.65 -0.28 20.95
C ASP A 59 9.36 1.02 21.73
N HIS A 60 10.27 1.41 22.62
CA HIS A 60 10.15 2.64 23.43
C HIS A 60 10.35 3.93 22.63
N GLN A 61 10.95 3.84 21.44
CA GLN A 61 11.22 4.97 20.55
C GLN A 61 10.10 5.17 19.51
N MET A 62 9.02 4.40 19.61
CA MET A 62 7.90 4.48 18.71
C MET A 62 6.88 5.50 19.17
N GLU A 63 6.42 6.33 18.23
CA GLU A 63 5.47 7.40 18.52
C GLU A 63 4.17 7.13 17.78
N ARG A 64 3.04 7.22 18.49
CA ARG A 64 1.72 7.19 17.88
C ARG A 64 1.25 8.62 17.61
N LYS A 65 1.00 8.95 16.35
CA LYS A 65 0.50 10.28 15.96
C LYS A 65 -1.04 10.30 15.89
N GLU A 66 -1.62 11.46 15.58
CA GLU A 66 -3.08 11.71 15.53
C GLU A 66 -3.83 10.79 14.55
N ASP A 67 -3.14 10.33 13.51
CA ASP A 67 -3.65 9.39 12.52
C ASP A 67 -3.76 7.93 13.02
N ASN A 68 -3.43 7.69 14.30
CA ASN A 68 -3.37 6.38 14.94
C ASN A 68 -2.31 5.43 14.36
N ILE A 69 -1.40 5.93 13.52
CA ILE A 69 -0.30 5.17 12.93
C ILE A 69 0.94 5.32 13.82
N LEU A 70 1.74 4.26 13.87
CA LEU A 70 3.00 4.25 14.60
C LEU A 70 4.14 4.72 13.70
N TYR A 71 4.99 5.57 14.27
CA TYR A 71 6.15 6.15 13.62
C TYR A 71 7.43 5.81 14.37
N PHE A 72 8.52 5.69 13.63
CA PHE A 72 9.88 5.55 14.15
C PHE A 72 10.80 6.47 13.36
N MET A 73 11.48 7.40 14.03
CA MET A 73 12.31 8.45 13.39
C MET A 73 11.56 9.18 12.26
N ASP A 74 10.33 9.63 12.54
CA ASP A 74 9.41 10.29 11.59
C ASP A 74 9.00 9.47 10.35
N ARG A 75 9.26 8.17 10.33
CA ARG A 75 8.84 7.26 9.26
C ARG A 75 7.72 6.35 9.74
N ILE A 76 6.81 5.99 8.85
CA ILE A 76 5.72 5.06 9.15
C ILE A 76 6.33 3.68 9.46
N TRP A 77 6.06 3.17 10.67
CA TRP A 77 6.47 1.82 11.04
C TRP A 77 5.54 0.78 10.42
N VAL A 78 6.10 -0.15 9.65
CA VAL A 78 5.33 -1.18 8.96
C VAL A 78 5.45 -2.52 9.67
N SER A 79 4.34 -3.00 10.24
CA SER A 79 4.31 -4.31 10.87
C SER A 79 4.31 -5.46 9.84
N LEU A 80 4.76 -6.63 10.30
CA LEU A 80 4.71 -7.90 9.60
C LEU A 80 3.27 -8.41 9.50
N VAL A 81 2.40 -7.98 10.43
CA VAL A 81 1.00 -8.39 10.50
C VAL A 81 0.20 -7.76 9.37
N GLY A 82 -0.71 -8.53 8.79
CA GLY A 82 -1.60 -8.04 7.73
C GLY A 82 -0.94 -7.90 6.35
N GLY A 83 0.32 -8.33 6.18
CA GLY A 83 0.96 -8.41 4.85
C GLY A 83 1.22 -7.04 4.19
N ILE A 84 1.27 -5.96 4.96
CA ILE A 84 1.47 -4.61 4.43
C ILE A 84 2.86 -4.48 3.78
N ARG A 85 3.90 -5.10 4.36
CA ARG A 85 5.25 -5.13 3.77
C ARG A 85 5.22 -5.67 2.35
N THR A 86 4.53 -6.77 2.10
CA THR A 86 4.40 -7.37 0.76
C THR A 86 3.71 -6.44 -0.21
N ILE A 87 2.64 -5.75 0.20
CA ILE A 87 1.94 -4.78 -0.65
C ILE A 87 2.87 -3.63 -1.03
N ILE A 88 3.61 -3.09 -0.07
CA ILE A 88 4.57 -2.00 -0.33
C ILE A 88 5.68 -2.46 -1.30
N MET A 89 6.23 -3.65 -1.08
CA MET A 89 7.27 -4.21 -1.95
C MET A 89 6.75 -4.49 -3.36
N ASP A 90 5.55 -5.08 -3.49
CA ASP A 90 4.90 -5.33 -4.77
C ASP A 90 4.62 -4.04 -5.53
N GLU A 91 4.12 -3.01 -4.83
CA GLU A 91 3.88 -1.70 -5.43
C GLU A 91 5.18 -1.07 -5.92
N ALA A 92 6.26 -1.13 -5.14
CA ALA A 92 7.56 -0.55 -5.50
C ALA A 92 8.35 -1.37 -6.53
N HIS A 93 8.03 -2.66 -6.72
CA HIS A 93 8.80 -3.54 -7.60
C HIS A 93 8.07 -3.95 -8.89
N LYS A 94 6.76 -4.21 -8.80
CA LYS A 94 5.99 -4.91 -9.84
C LYS A 94 4.98 -4.01 -10.56
N THR A 95 4.77 -2.78 -10.08
CA THR A 95 3.95 -1.84 -10.85
C THR A 95 4.56 -1.57 -12.21
N ARG A 96 3.70 -1.37 -13.21
CA ARG A 96 4.07 -1.04 -14.59
C ARG A 96 5.04 0.15 -14.71
N TYR A 97 5.08 1.01 -13.70
CA TYR A 97 5.88 2.23 -13.67
C TYR A 97 7.23 2.07 -12.95
N SER A 98 7.41 1.02 -12.15
CA SER A 98 8.60 0.88 -11.30
C SER A 98 9.82 0.29 -12.02
N VAL A 99 9.62 -0.28 -13.23
CA VAL A 99 10.68 -0.87 -14.07
C VAL A 99 11.57 -1.85 -13.29
N HIS A 100 10.96 -2.68 -12.42
CA HIS A 100 11.64 -3.72 -11.65
C HIS A 100 12.97 -3.25 -11.01
N PRO A 101 12.93 -2.23 -10.14
CA PRO A 101 14.13 -1.67 -9.55
C PRO A 101 14.80 -2.72 -8.66
N GLY A 102 16.14 -2.68 -8.62
CA GLY A 102 16.92 -3.53 -7.72
C GLY A 102 16.70 -3.18 -6.25
N ALA A 103 17.07 -4.10 -5.35
CA ALA A 103 16.78 -3.99 -3.92
C ALA A 103 17.35 -2.73 -3.25
N GLU A 104 18.56 -2.29 -3.62
CA GLU A 104 19.13 -1.04 -3.06
C GLU A 104 18.35 0.19 -3.52
N LYS A 105 17.95 0.26 -4.80
CA LYS A 105 17.12 1.36 -5.29
C LYS A 105 15.78 1.39 -4.56
N MET A 106 15.12 0.23 -4.43
CA MET A 106 13.88 0.12 -3.66
C MET A 106 14.05 0.57 -2.21
N TYR A 107 15.18 0.24 -1.57
CA TYR A 107 15.45 0.70 -0.21
C TYR A 107 15.56 2.23 -0.15
N HIS A 108 16.29 2.84 -1.08
CA HIS A 108 16.42 4.29 -1.14
C HIS A 108 15.08 5.00 -1.39
N ASP A 109 14.24 4.46 -2.27
CA ASP A 109 12.94 5.05 -2.58
C ASP A 109 11.94 4.93 -1.41
N LEU A 110 12.00 3.84 -0.64
CA LEU A 110 11.04 3.57 0.44
C LEU A 110 11.47 4.10 1.82
N ARG A 111 12.78 4.19 2.10
CA ARG A 111 13.29 4.45 3.46
C ARG A 111 12.90 5.83 4.02
N ASP A 112 12.53 6.77 3.16
CA ASP A 112 12.19 8.13 3.58
C ASP A 112 10.77 8.19 4.17
N MET A 113 9.88 7.28 3.74
CA MET A 113 8.51 7.19 4.23
C MET A 113 8.26 6.03 5.19
N TYR A 114 8.91 4.89 4.97
CA TYR A 114 8.63 3.65 5.67
C TYR A 114 9.86 3.13 6.43
N TRP A 115 9.59 2.44 7.53
CA TRP A 115 10.62 1.74 8.30
C TRP A 115 10.08 0.43 8.88
N TRP A 116 10.91 -0.61 8.88
CA TRP A 116 10.68 -1.84 9.64
C TRP A 116 11.98 -2.61 9.88
N LEU A 117 11.96 -3.49 10.89
CA LEU A 117 13.13 -4.31 11.22
C LEU A 117 13.47 -5.25 10.07
N GLY A 118 14.70 -5.16 9.57
CA GLY A 118 15.17 -6.01 8.47
C GLY A 118 14.81 -5.55 7.06
N MET A 119 14.30 -4.32 6.88
CA MET A 119 13.84 -3.79 5.58
C MET A 119 14.75 -4.07 4.39
N LYS A 120 16.06 -3.81 4.48
CA LYS A 120 17.01 -4.12 3.40
C LYS A 120 17.03 -5.62 3.02
N ARG A 121 17.00 -6.50 4.02
CA ARG A 121 17.03 -7.96 3.83
C ARG A 121 15.75 -8.45 3.15
N ASP A 122 14.62 -7.93 3.59
CA ASP A 122 13.31 -8.28 3.04
C ASP A 122 13.23 -7.85 1.56
N LEU A 123 13.66 -6.63 1.25
CA LEU A 123 13.71 -6.12 -0.13
C LEU A 123 14.64 -6.96 -1.01
N ALA A 124 15.83 -7.33 -0.54
CA ALA A 124 16.74 -8.20 -1.28
C ALA A 124 16.13 -9.59 -1.55
N THR A 125 15.40 -10.12 -0.57
CA THR A 125 14.71 -11.41 -0.67
C THR A 125 13.51 -11.36 -1.61
N ASP A 126 12.81 -10.23 -1.70
CA ASP A 126 11.69 -10.05 -2.61
C ASP A 126 12.16 -9.93 -4.07
N VAL A 127 13.16 -9.07 -4.32
CA VAL A 127 13.74 -8.88 -5.65
C VAL A 127 14.40 -10.17 -6.17
N SER A 128 15.03 -10.97 -5.31
CA SER A 128 15.66 -12.23 -5.74
C SER A 128 14.64 -13.29 -6.20
N LYS A 129 13.38 -13.19 -5.76
CA LYS A 129 12.27 -14.05 -6.20
C LYS A 129 11.64 -13.57 -7.51
N CYS A 130 12.01 -12.41 -8.04
CA CYS A 130 11.43 -11.87 -9.26
C CYS A 130 12.00 -12.58 -10.51
N LEU A 131 11.16 -13.38 -11.16
CA LEU A 131 11.53 -14.09 -12.40
C LEU A 131 11.97 -13.14 -13.52
N THR A 132 11.33 -11.97 -13.65
CA THR A 132 11.70 -10.95 -14.65
C THR A 132 13.13 -10.44 -14.41
N CYS A 133 13.48 -10.12 -13.16
CA CYS A 133 14.83 -9.68 -12.81
C CYS A 133 15.87 -10.78 -13.04
N SER A 134 15.53 -12.03 -12.69
CA SER A 134 16.45 -13.16 -12.83
C SER A 134 16.78 -13.46 -14.30
N LYS A 135 15.82 -13.31 -15.22
CA LYS A 135 16.05 -13.49 -16.67
C LYS A 135 17.02 -12.45 -17.22
N VAL A 136 16.78 -11.17 -16.94
CA VAL A 136 17.64 -10.06 -17.44
C VAL A 136 19.08 -10.19 -16.95
N LYS A 137 19.27 -10.68 -15.72
CA LYS A 137 20.61 -10.92 -15.14
C LYS A 137 21.36 -12.12 -15.74
N ALA A 138 20.66 -13.10 -16.31
CA ALA A 138 21.31 -14.28 -16.91
C ALA A 138 21.78 -14.01 -18.36
N GLU A 139 21.30 -12.93 -18.97
CA GLU A 139 21.61 -12.53 -20.35
C GLU A 139 22.84 -11.60 -20.45
N HIS A 140 23.44 -11.22 -19.32
CA HIS A 140 24.65 -10.38 -19.21
C HIS A 140 25.69 -11.06 -18.30
#